data_AF-X1SEA1-F1
#
_entry.id   AF-X1SEA1-F1
#
_cell.length_a   1.000
_cell.length_b   1.000
_cell.length_c   1.000
_cell.angle_alpha   90.00
_cell.angle_beta   90.00
_cell.angle_gamma   90.00
#
_symmetry.space_group_name_H-M   'P 1'
#
loop_
_entity.id
_entity.type
_entity.pdbx_description
1 polymer ?
#
loop_
_entity_poly.entity_id
_entity_poly.type
_entity_poly.pdbx_seq_one_letter_code
_entity_poly.pdbx_strand_id
1 'polypeptide(L)' 'MITFTDENLEIVIRETLGKSVDEEILATELAQLTKLSIIDNGVLDLTGLEYCTNLTFLEIRNDPITDISSLS' A
#
# COMPACT_ATOMS: atom_id res chain seq x y z
N MET A 1 -6.07 -6.96 12.02
CA MET A 1 -6.17 -6.85 10.56
C MET A 1 -6.17 -5.39 10.14
N ILE A 2 -5.25 -5.04 9.23
CA ILE A 2 -5.32 -3.77 8.50
C ILE A 2 -6.36 -3.94 7.41
N THR A 3 -7.19 -2.91 7.22
CA THR A 3 -8.21 -2.87 6.17
C THR A 3 -7.82 -1.83 5.15
N PHE A 4 -7.71 -2.23 3.89
CA PHE A 4 -7.54 -1.32 2.77
C PHE A 4 -8.94 -0.99 2.22
N THR A 5 -9.21 0.29 2.01
CA THR A 5 -10.46 0.74 1.38
C THR A 5 -10.45 0.52 -0.13
N ASP A 6 -9.25 0.48 -0.71
CA ASP A 6 -8.99 0.22 -2.12
C ASP A 6 -8.45 -1.20 -2.33
N GLU A 7 -9.18 -1.99 -3.12
CA GLU A 7 -8.82 -3.38 -3.42
C GLU A 7 -7.53 -3.47 -4.26
N ASN A 8 -7.28 -2.51 -5.16
CA ASN A 8 -6.06 -2.48 -5.96
C ASN A 8 -4.85 -2.17 -5.08
N LEU A 9 -5.00 -1.29 -4.08
CA LEU A 9 -3.93 -1.05 -3.10
C LEU A 9 -3.63 -2.32 -2.30
N GLU A 10 -4.67 -3.03 -1.85
CA GLU A 10 -4.49 -4.30 -1.14
C GLU A 10 -3.71 -5.30 -1.99
N ILE A 11 -4.06 -5.46 -3.27
CA ILE A 11 -3.37 -6.35 -4.21
C ILE A 11 -1.88 -5.97 -4.31
N VAL A 12 -1.57 -4.69 -4.51
CA VAL A 12 -0.17 -4.23 -4.62
C VAL A 12 0.62 -4.52 -3.34
N ILE A 13 0.01 -4.30 -2.18
CA ILE A 13 0.65 -4.61 -0.89
C ILE A 13 0.87 -6.11 -0.72
N ARG A 14 -0.12 -6.93 -1.07
CA ARG A 14 0.01 -8.40 -1.02
C ARG A 14 1.13 -8.89 -1.91
N GLU A 15 1.19 -8.42 -3.16
CA GLU A 15 2.27 -8.75 -4.09
C GLU A 15 3.64 -8.32 -3.56
N THR A 16 3.72 -7.11 -3.00
CA THR A 16 4.96 -6.58 -2.39
C THR A 16 5.44 -7.43 -1.22
N LEU A 17 4.51 -7.92 -0.39
CA LEU A 17 4.80 -8.79 0.75
C LEU A 17 4.96 -10.27 0.38
N GLY A 18 4.66 -10.66 -0.87
CA GLY A 18 4.62 -12.06 -1.30
C GLY A 18 3.49 -12.86 -0.66
N LYS A 19 2.36 -12.21 -0.34
CA LYS A 19 1.21 -12.79 0.34
C LYS A 19 0.07 -13.15 -0.60
N SER A 20 -0.60 -14.24 -0.27
CA SER A 20 -1.87 -14.64 -0.87
C SER A 20 -3.05 -13.85 -0.26
N VAL A 21 -4.25 -13.99 -0.85
CA VAL A 21 -5.47 -13.29 -0.39
C VAL A 21 -5.94 -13.74 1.00
N ASP A 22 -5.65 -14.98 1.37
CA ASP A 22 -6.10 -15.58 2.65
C ASP A 22 -5.20 -15.20 3.84
N GLU A 23 -4.02 -14.63 3.58
CA GLU A 23 -3.07 -14.24 4.62
C GLU A 23 -3.41 -12.86 5.18
N GLU A 24 -3.38 -12.72 6.51
CA GLU A 24 -3.57 -11.41 7.15
C GLU A 24 -2.35 -10.50 6.89
N ILE A 25 -2.58 -9.23 6.58
CA ILE A 25 -1.53 -8.20 6.54
C ILE A 25 -1.40 -7.55 7.91
N LEU A 26 -0.21 -7.59 8.50
CA LEU A 26 0.10 -7.03 9.81
C LEU A 26 0.80 -5.68 9.70
N ALA A 27 0.52 -4.77 10.62
CA ALA A 27 1.19 -3.46 10.69
C ALA A 27 2.70 -3.57 10.79
N THR A 28 3.20 -4.60 11.48
CA THR A 28 4.64 -4.85 11.62
C THR A 28 5.32 -5.17 10.30
N GLU A 29 4.60 -5.77 9.35
CA GLU A 29 5.11 -6.12 8.03
C GLU A 29 5.14 -4.89 7.12
N LEU A 30 4.09 -4.08 7.15
CA LEU A 30 4.06 -2.79 6.47
C LEU A 30 5.17 -1.86 6.97
N ALA A 31 5.41 -1.86 8.28
CA ALA A 31 6.52 -1.12 8.87
C ALA A 31 7.90 -1.64 8.41
N GLN A 32 8.04 -2.83 7.82
CA GLN A 32 9.32 -3.27 7.22
C GLN A 32 9.52 -2.75 5.79
N LEU A 33 8.48 -2.25 5.12
CA LEU A 33 8.60 -1.76 3.77
C LEU A 33 9.44 -0.48 3.76
N THR A 34 10.51 -0.50 2.97
CA THR A 34 11.38 0.67 2.75
C THR A 34 11.17 1.27 1.36
N LYS A 35 10.58 0.51 0.45
CA LYS A 35 10.26 0.91 -0.92
C LYS A 35 8.91 0.32 -1.33
N LEU A 36 8.10 1.12 -2.02
CA LEU A 36 6.83 0.72 -2.61
C LEU A 36 6.68 1.40 -3.97
N SER A 37 6.16 0.66 -4.95
CA SER A 37 5.90 1.16 -6.30
C SER A 37 4.48 0.80 -6.67
N ILE A 38 3.68 1.82 -6.99
CA ILE A 38 2.29 1.71 -7.42
C ILE A 38 2.26 2.32 -8.83
N ILE A 39 2.18 1.46 -9.85
CA ILE A 39 2.28 1.90 -11.24
C ILE A 39 1.23 1.19 -12.07
N ASP A 40 0.36 1.96 -12.73
CA ASP A 40 -0.69 1.43 -13.62
C ASP A 40 -1.62 0.41 -12.92
N ASN A 41 -1.88 0.57 -11.62
CA ASN A 41 -2.68 -0.37 -10.83
C ASN A 41 -4.15 0.06 -10.62
N GLY A 42 -4.51 1.28 -11.01
CA GLY A 42 -5.86 1.82 -10.80
C GLY A 42 -6.16 2.11 -9.33
N VAL A 43 -5.15 2.41 -8.52
CA VAL A 43 -5.34 2.78 -7.11
C VAL A 43 -5.99 4.16 -7.02
N LEU A 44 -6.98 4.32 -6.15
CA LEU A 44 -7.76 5.54 -5.92
C LEU A 44 -7.53 6.09 -4.51
N ASP A 45 -7.35 5.21 -3.53
CA ASP A 45 -7.22 5.55 -2.11
C ASP A 45 -5.96 4.89 -1.51
N LEU A 46 -5.19 5.70 -0.79
CA LEU A 46 -3.92 5.31 -0.17
C LEU A 46 -4.07 4.93 1.31
N THR A 47 -5.29 4.83 1.83
CA THR A 47 -5.57 4.41 3.21
C THR A 47 -4.97 3.03 3.49
N GLY A 48 -4.23 2.92 4.58
CA GLY A 48 -3.41 1.77 4.96
C GLY A 48 -1.90 2.03 4.81
N LEU A 49 -1.48 2.99 3.98
CA LEU A 49 -0.05 3.35 3.85
C LEU A 49 0.51 4.10 5.06
N GLU A 50 -0.33 4.64 5.96
CA GLU A 50 0.10 5.27 7.21
C GLU A 50 0.88 4.30 8.14
N TYR A 51 0.71 2.99 7.93
CA TYR A 51 1.44 1.95 8.67
C TYR A 51 2.83 1.65 8.08
N CYS A 52 3.16 2.16 6.89
CA CYS A 52 4.47 2.00 6.24
C CYS A 52 5.50 2.98 6.82
N THR A 53 5.71 2.95 8.13
CA THR A 53 6.46 3.99 8.87
C THR A 53 7.95 4.09 8.53
N ASN A 54 8.53 3.06 7.89
CA ASN A 54 9.92 3.05 7.43
C ASN A 54 10.06 3.23 5.92
N LEU A 55 8.98 3.61 5.22
CA LEU A 55 8.99 3.81 3.78
C LEU A 55 9.85 5.03 3.45
N THR A 56 10.92 4.80 2.68
CA THR A 56 11.86 5.85 2.26
C THR A 56 11.72 6.21 0.78
N PHE A 57 11.02 5.36 0.03
CA PHE A 57 10.79 5.54 -1.39
C PHE A 57 9.37 5.08 -1.72
N LEU A 58 8.58 5.99 -2.27
CA LEU A 58 7.25 5.72 -2.80
C LEU A 58 7.20 6.28 -4.23
N GLU A 59 7.01 5.39 -5.20
CA GLU A 59 6.70 5.80 -6.57
C GLU A 59 5.23 5.51 -6.85
N ILE A 60 4.53 6.53 -7.34
CA ILE A 60 3.15 6.45 -7.79
C ILE A 60 3.09 7.01 -9.21
N ARG A 61 2.61 6.23 -10.17
CA ARG A 61 2.55 6.63 -11.58
C ARG A 61 1.33 6.04 -12.28
N ASN A 62 0.62 6.86 -13.05
CA ASN A 62 -0.54 6.45 -13.83
C ASN A 62 -1.71 5.86 -12.98
N ASP A 63 -1.81 6.29 -11.72
CA ASP A 63 -2.92 5.94 -10.84
C ASP A 63 -3.81 7.17 -10.58
N PRO A 64 -5.15 7.01 -10.55
CA PRO A 64 -6.12 8.09 -10.36
C PRO A 64 -6.24 8.60 -8.90
N ILE A 65 -5.13 8.66 -8.16
CA ILE A 65 -5.09 9.12 -6.77
C ILE A 65 -5.28 10.64 -6.73
N THR A 66 -6.20 11.10 -5.90
CA THR A 66 -6.52 12.53 -5.73
C THR A 66 -6.29 13.05 -4.32
N ASP A 67 -6.19 12.15 -3.34
CA ASP A 67 -5.92 12.45 -1.94
C ASP A 67 -4.68 11.64 -1.49
N ILE A 68 -3.73 12.35 -0.88
CA ILE A 68 -2.47 11.79 -0.38
C ILE A 68 -2.31 12.01 1.13
N SER A 69 -3.38 12.37 1.83
CA SER A 69 -3.36 12.66 3.27
C SER A 69 -2.95 11.48 4.15
N SER A 70 -3.09 10.23 3.67
CA SER A 70 -2.58 9.05 4.38
C SER A 70 -1.06 8.95 4.41
N LEU A 71 -0.34 9.78 3.66
CA LEU A 71 1.13 9.82 3.64
C LEU A 71 1.74 10.83 4.64
N SER A 72 0.92 11.66 5.30
CA SER A 72 1.37 12.77 6.15
C SER A 72 1.32 12.50 7.65
#